data_AF-A0A9E2PZU1-F1
#
_entry.id   AF-A0A9E2PZU1-F1
#
_cell.length_a   1.000
_cell.length_b   1.000
_cell.length_c   1.000
_cell.angle_alpha   90.00
_cell.angle_beta   90.00
_cell.angle_gamma   90.00
#
_symmetry.space_group_name_H-M   'P 1'
#
loop_
_entity.id
_entity.type
_entity.pdbx_description
1 polymer ?
#
loop_
_entity_poly.entity_id
_entity_poly.type
_entity_poly.pdbx_seq_one_letter_code
_entity_poly.pdbx_strand_id
1 'polypeptide(L)'
;MKNGLSVVGTIILSVFIAIFLTGCGDGGSSNEGWSDEDKQVLKWLDKPDDPLRPQDYENTYFSEFSHAIEAKKIVYLEYAGRKGISHRQVLPERLFRRGKHIYLEAFCLMADEYRRFRLDRIKYLQVEPNSLR
;
A
#
# COMPACT_ATOMS: atom_id res chain seq x y z
N MET A 1 4.82 -52.17 7.46
CA MET A 1 4.09 -52.15 8.75
C MET A 1 4.48 -50.88 9.50
N LYS A 2 3.50 -50.00 9.75
CA LYS A 2 3.43 -48.99 10.82
C LYS A 2 4.43 -47.81 10.83
N ASN A 3 4.04 -46.76 10.09
CA ASN A 3 3.84 -45.34 10.43
C ASN A 3 4.59 -44.72 11.65
N GLY A 4 5.08 -43.49 11.47
CA GLY A 4 5.42 -42.56 12.56
C GLY A 4 5.92 -41.19 12.05
N LEU A 5 5.00 -40.34 11.63
CA LEU A 5 5.20 -38.94 11.20
C LEU A 5 5.21 -38.01 12.43
N SER A 6 6.13 -37.04 12.55
CA SER A 6 6.07 -35.99 13.59
C SER A 6 6.28 -34.59 13.01
N VAL A 7 5.14 -33.91 12.86
CA VAL A 7 4.81 -32.47 12.99
C VAL A 7 5.67 -31.42 12.26
N VAL A 8 5.09 -30.93 11.17
CA VAL A 8 5.40 -29.70 10.44
C VAL A 8 4.73 -28.50 11.16
N GLY A 9 5.48 -27.44 11.46
CA GLY A 9 4.97 -26.18 12.01
C GLY A 9 4.78 -25.13 10.92
N THR A 10 3.60 -25.08 10.31
CA THR A 10 3.21 -24.02 9.36
C THR A 10 2.38 -22.97 10.10
N ILE A 11 2.93 -21.76 10.23
CA ILE A 11 2.20 -20.57 10.68
C ILE A 11 1.32 -20.11 9.51
N ILE A 12 0.08 -20.60 9.47
CA ILE A 12 -0.95 -20.07 8.56
C ILE A 12 -1.63 -18.92 9.28
N LEU A 13 -1.42 -17.71 8.73
CA LEU A 13 -2.10 -16.48 9.06
C LEU A 13 -3.62 -16.73 8.98
N SER A 14 -4.24 -16.69 10.16
CA SER A 14 -5.64 -16.95 10.42
C SER A 14 -6.53 -15.90 9.77
N VAL A 15 -7.01 -16.18 8.55
CA VAL A 15 -8.33 -15.75 8.12
C VAL A 15 -9.25 -16.94 8.36
N PHE A 16 -9.92 -16.94 9.51
CA PHE A 16 -10.94 -17.92 9.85
C PHE A 16 -12.14 -17.74 8.91
N ILE A 17 -12.06 -18.31 7.72
CA ILE A 17 -13.25 -18.62 6.92
C ILE A 17 -13.80 -19.92 7.49
N ALA A 18 -14.76 -19.79 8.39
CA ALA A 18 -15.47 -20.93 8.96
C ALA A 18 -16.35 -21.57 7.89
N ILE A 19 -15.83 -22.57 7.17
CA ILE A 19 -16.66 -23.53 6.43
C ILE A 19 -16.74 -24.78 7.29
N PHE A 20 -17.69 -24.79 8.24
CA PHE A 20 -18.12 -26.03 8.89
C PHE A 20 -19.12 -26.74 7.98
N LEU A 21 -18.63 -27.72 7.22
CA LEU A 21 -19.45 -28.78 6.66
C LEU A 21 -19.62 -29.87 7.72
N THR A 22 -20.70 -29.78 8.49
CA THR A 22 -21.29 -30.93 9.19
C THR A 22 -22.79 -30.74 9.14
N GLY A 23 -23.45 -31.59 8.35
CA GLY A 23 -24.89 -31.55 8.18
C GLY A 23 -25.62 -32.01 9.43
N CYS A 24 -26.63 -31.24 9.82
CA CYS A 24 -27.91 -31.66 10.40
C CYS A 24 -28.80 -30.42 10.57
N GLY A 25 -29.95 -30.39 9.89
CA GLY A 25 -31.19 -29.76 10.37
C GLY A 25 -31.28 -28.22 10.45
N ASP A 26 -32.29 -27.71 9.75
CA ASP A 26 -32.97 -26.41 9.93
C ASP A 26 -32.24 -25.12 9.52
N GLY A 27 -32.59 -24.68 8.30
CA GLY A 27 -33.31 -23.41 8.16
C GLY A 27 -32.61 -22.16 8.70
N GLY A 28 -31.54 -21.75 8.03
CA GLY A 28 -30.96 -20.42 8.24
C GLY A 28 -30.07 -20.08 7.04
N SER A 29 -30.68 -19.69 5.93
CA SER A 29 -29.97 -19.06 4.81
C SER A 29 -29.47 -17.70 5.29
N SER A 30 -28.33 -17.67 5.96
CA SER A 30 -27.59 -16.45 6.21
C SER A 30 -27.11 -15.93 4.86
N ASN A 31 -27.95 -15.10 4.22
CA ASN A 31 -27.47 -14.10 3.29
C ASN A 31 -26.56 -13.18 4.11
N GLU A 32 -25.30 -13.57 4.29
CA GLU A 32 -24.22 -12.69 4.73
C GLU A 32 -23.95 -11.73 3.57
N GLY A 33 -24.93 -10.87 3.30
CA GLY A 33 -24.77 -9.71 2.47
C GLY A 33 -23.85 -8.77 3.22
N TRP A 34 -22.67 -8.54 2.65
CA TRP A 34 -21.73 -7.49 3.05
C TRP A 34 -22.48 -6.25 3.56
N SER A 35 -22.08 -5.75 4.72
CA SER A 35 -22.70 -4.56 5.32
C SER A 35 -22.54 -3.35 4.39
N ASP A 36 -23.37 -2.33 4.55
CA ASP A 36 -23.30 -1.13 3.69
C ASP A 36 -21.99 -0.33 3.94
N GLU A 37 -21.38 -0.52 5.10
CA GLU A 37 -20.04 -0.06 5.46
C GLU A 37 -18.97 -0.79 4.65
N ASP A 38 -19.05 -2.13 4.56
CA ASP A 38 -18.12 -2.94 3.78
C ASP A 38 -18.18 -2.58 2.29
N LYS A 39 -19.39 -2.35 1.76
CA LYS A 39 -19.60 -1.87 0.39
C LYS A 39 -18.98 -0.50 0.15
N GLN A 40 -18.99 0.40 1.14
CA GLN A 40 -18.34 1.71 1.02
C GLN A 40 -16.81 1.60 1.00
N VAL A 41 -16.24 0.71 1.82
CA VAL A 41 -14.79 0.44 1.85
C VAL A 41 -14.34 -0.14 0.52
N LEU A 42 -15.06 -1.15 0.00
CA LEU A 42 -14.81 -1.75 -1.32
C LEU A 42 -14.92 -0.72 -2.45
N LYS A 43 -15.98 0.11 -2.44
CA LYS A 43 -16.17 1.20 -3.40
C LYS A 43 -15.06 2.25 -3.37
N TRP A 44 -14.30 2.38 -2.29
CA TRP A 44 -13.14 3.26 -2.22
C TRP A 44 -11.84 2.59 -2.68
N LEU A 45 -11.68 1.30 -2.38
CA LEU A 45 -10.55 0.47 -2.82
C LEU A 45 -10.52 0.32 -4.35
N ASP A 46 -11.68 0.14 -4.97
CA ASP A 46 -11.81 -0.05 -6.42
C ASP A 46 -11.77 1.25 -7.23
N LYS A 47 -11.58 2.41 -6.59
CA LYS A 47 -11.52 3.66 -7.36
C LYS A 47 -10.28 3.65 -8.24
N PRO A 48 -10.44 3.73 -9.59
CA PRO A 48 -9.30 3.92 -10.46
C PRO A 48 -8.62 5.23 -10.10
N ASP A 49 -7.30 5.26 -10.26
CA ASP A 49 -6.57 6.51 -10.13
C ASP A 49 -6.97 7.46 -11.25
N ASP A 50 -7.02 8.75 -10.93
CA ASP A 50 -7.35 9.73 -11.94
C ASP A 50 -6.14 9.92 -12.88
N PRO A 51 -6.35 10.21 -14.17
CA PRO A 51 -5.24 10.50 -15.07
C PRO A 51 -4.47 11.73 -14.59
N LEU A 52 -3.13 11.67 -14.69
CA LEU A 52 -2.27 12.82 -14.50
C LEU A 52 -2.61 13.90 -15.53
N ARG A 53 -2.61 15.16 -15.10
CA ARG A 53 -2.88 16.33 -15.93
C ARG A 53 -1.58 17.08 -16.20
N PRO A 54 -1.51 17.92 -17.24
CA PRO A 54 -0.33 18.73 -17.53
C PRO A 54 0.20 19.52 -16.32
N GLN A 55 -0.69 20.08 -15.49
CA GLN A 55 -0.30 20.85 -14.30
C GLN A 55 0.34 19.99 -13.21
N ASP A 56 0.06 18.69 -13.19
CA ASP A 56 0.60 17.80 -12.15
C ASP A 56 2.12 17.59 -12.36
N TYR A 57 2.61 17.68 -13.60
CA TYR A 57 4.03 17.60 -13.95
C TYR A 57 4.83 18.84 -13.52
N GLU A 58 4.15 19.96 -13.22
CA GLU A 58 4.79 21.20 -12.75
C GLU A 58 5.12 21.15 -11.24
N ASN A 59 4.71 20.09 -10.53
CA ASN A 59 5.05 19.94 -9.13
C ASN A 59 6.57 19.81 -8.94
N THR A 60 7.12 20.55 -7.97
CA THR A 60 8.55 20.66 -7.70
C THR A 60 9.30 19.33 -7.59
N TYR A 61 8.64 18.27 -7.12
CA TYR A 61 9.29 16.97 -6.90
C TYR A 61 8.91 15.91 -7.95
N PHE A 62 8.05 16.24 -8.91
CA PHE A 62 7.52 15.26 -9.85
C PHE A 62 8.63 14.65 -10.70
N SER A 63 9.52 15.48 -11.23
CA SER A 63 10.60 15.06 -12.13
C SER A 63 11.62 14.18 -11.40
N GLU A 64 11.99 14.55 -10.18
CA GLU A 64 12.93 13.83 -9.34
C GLU A 64 12.40 12.45 -8.96
N PHE A 65 11.12 12.36 -8.59
CA PHE A 65 10.51 11.06 -8.33
C PHE A 65 10.40 10.20 -9.58
N SER A 66 10.08 10.80 -10.74
CA SER A 66 10.01 10.06 -12.00
C SER A 66 11.36 9.42 -12.33
N HIS A 67 12.45 10.20 -12.25
CA HIS A 67 13.81 9.67 -12.43
C HIS A 67 14.20 8.64 -11.37
N ALA A 68 13.82 8.84 -10.11
CA ALA A 68 14.12 7.89 -9.04
C ALA A 68 13.39 6.55 -9.21
N ILE A 69 12.15 6.58 -9.70
CA ILE A 69 11.35 5.39 -10.04
C ILE A 69 12.03 4.63 -11.19
N GLU A 70 12.37 5.32 -12.28
CA GLU A 70 13.04 4.73 -13.43
C GLU A 70 14.39 4.09 -13.06
N ALA A 71 15.16 4.78 -12.21
CA ALA A 71 16.46 4.31 -11.74
C ALA A 71 16.36 3.33 -10.55
N LYS A 72 15.17 3.03 -10.05
CA LYS A 72 14.92 2.21 -8.84
C LYS A 72 15.77 2.64 -7.63
N LYS A 73 15.88 3.94 -7.43
CA LYS A 73 16.71 4.54 -6.36
C LYS A 73 15.91 4.78 -5.11
N ILE A 74 16.57 4.55 -3.98
CA ILE A 74 16.03 4.93 -2.69
C ILE A 74 16.03 6.46 -2.57
N VAL A 75 14.99 6.96 -1.92
CA VAL A 75 14.76 8.38 -1.70
C VAL A 75 14.55 8.65 -0.22
N TYR A 76 15.23 9.69 0.27
CA TYR A 76 15.03 10.25 1.60
C TYR A 76 14.08 11.44 1.51
N LEU A 77 13.09 11.48 2.39
CA LEU A 77 12.07 12.52 2.41
C LEU A 77 11.78 13.03 3.81
N GLU A 78 11.66 14.34 3.92
CA GLU A 78 11.06 15.01 5.07
C GLU A 78 9.57 15.25 4.76
N TYR A 79 8.70 14.63 5.56
CA TYR A 79 7.27 14.59 5.31
C TYR A 79 6.46 15.22 6.43
N ALA A 80 5.63 16.20 6.09
CA ALA A 80 4.67 16.81 7.00
C ALA A 80 3.42 15.94 7.15
N GLY A 81 3.46 15.03 8.13
CA GLY A 81 2.35 14.16 8.51
C GLY A 81 1.38 14.80 9.52
N ARG A 82 0.36 14.03 9.93
CA ARG A 82 -0.62 14.49 10.94
C ARG A 82 0.01 14.75 12.32
N LYS A 83 1.05 13.99 12.68
CA LYS A 83 1.75 14.07 13.97
C LYS A 83 2.96 15.02 13.92
N GLY A 84 3.13 15.79 12.85
CA GLY A 84 4.29 16.64 12.60
C GLY A 84 5.20 16.11 11.51
N ILE A 85 6.43 16.63 11.48
CA ILE A 85 7.47 16.27 10.52
C ILE A 85 8.01 14.87 10.83
N SER A 86 8.22 14.06 9.80
CA SER A 86 8.90 12.77 9.90
C SER A 86 9.85 12.54 8.75
N HIS A 87 10.99 11.93 9.03
CA HIS A 87 11.95 11.51 8.01
C HIS A 87 11.65 10.07 7.58
N ARG A 88 11.67 9.82 6.27
CA ARG A 88 11.44 8.48 5.71
C ARG A 88 12.49 8.17 4.66
N GLN A 89 12.82 6.89 4.56
CA GLN A 89 13.57 6.32 3.47
C GLN A 89 12.64 5.38 2.72
N VAL A 90 12.45 5.61 1.42
CA VAL A 90 11.45 4.91 0.62
C VAL A 90 12.01 4.48 -0.73
N LEU A 91 11.50 3.36 -1.24
CA LEU A 91 11.68 2.95 -2.63
C LEU A 91 10.44 3.36 -3.42
N PRO A 92 10.51 4.42 -4.25
CA PRO A 92 9.37 4.92 -5.01
C PRO A 92 8.97 3.96 -6.12
N GLU A 93 7.66 3.75 -6.32
CA GLU A 93 7.15 2.82 -7.32
C GLU A 93 6.38 3.53 -8.44
N ARG A 94 5.48 4.46 -8.08
CA ARG A 94 4.69 5.22 -9.07
C ARG A 94 4.16 6.53 -8.54
N LEU A 95 3.93 7.46 -9.46
CA LEU A 95 3.19 8.70 -9.24
C LEU A 95 1.78 8.57 -9.81
N PHE A 96 0.79 9.04 -9.07
CA PHE A 96 -0.60 9.03 -9.53
C PHE A 96 -1.39 10.18 -8.92
N ARG A 97 -2.51 10.53 -9.56
CA ARG A 97 -3.43 11.53 -9.05
C ARG A 97 -4.62 10.86 -8.37
N ARG A 98 -5.04 11.45 -7.25
CA ARG A 98 -6.34 11.13 -6.63
C ARG A 98 -7.00 12.40 -6.10
N GLY A 99 -8.09 12.80 -6.74
CA GLY A 99 -8.75 14.07 -6.54
C GLY A 99 -7.87 15.25 -6.96
N LYS A 100 -7.59 16.15 -6.01
CA LYS A 100 -6.79 17.37 -6.23
C LYS A 100 -5.30 17.21 -5.95
N HIS A 101 -4.85 16.04 -5.53
CA HIS A 101 -3.49 15.83 -5.06
C HIS A 101 -2.79 14.74 -5.86
N ILE A 102 -1.47 14.90 -5.96
CA ILE A 102 -0.56 13.90 -6.50
C ILE A 102 0.01 13.11 -5.33
N TYR A 103 0.09 11.81 -5.52
CA TYR A 103 0.60 10.85 -4.55
C TYR A 103 1.76 10.09 -5.17
N LEU A 104 2.74 9.82 -4.32
CA LEU A 104 3.76 8.81 -4.51
C LEU A 104 3.31 7.54 -3.79
N GLU A 105 3.20 6.42 -4.50
CA GLU A 105 3.20 5.09 -3.89
C GLU A 105 4.65 4.63 -3.78
N ALA A 106 5.05 4.22 -2.57
CA ALA A 106 6.41 3.80 -2.30
C ALA A 106 6.46 2.77 -1.17
N PHE A 107 7.44 1.87 -1.22
CA PHE A 107 7.74 0.97 -0.13
C PHE A 107 8.58 1.71 0.92
N CYS A 108 8.08 1.83 2.14
CA CYS A 108 8.75 2.55 3.22
C CYS A 108 9.66 1.60 4.00
N LEU A 109 10.97 1.70 3.78
CA LEU A 109 11.97 0.79 4.38
C LEU A 109 11.96 0.80 5.91
N MET A 110 11.64 1.94 6.51
CA MET A 110 11.58 2.07 7.98
C MET A 110 10.35 1.41 8.61
N ALA A 111 9.30 1.18 7.82
CA ALA A 111 8.02 0.63 8.29
C ALA A 111 7.72 -0.74 7.70
N ASP A 112 8.57 -1.21 6.78
CA ASP A 112 8.43 -2.47 6.04
C ASP A 112 7.06 -2.65 5.37
N GLU A 113 6.51 -1.56 4.83
CA GLU A 113 5.18 -1.57 4.21
C GLU A 113 5.03 -0.51 3.12
N TYR A 114 4.07 -0.73 2.22
CA TYR A 114 3.67 0.24 1.21
C TYR A 114 2.90 1.41 1.80
N ARG A 115 3.31 2.62 1.43
CA ARG A 115 2.67 3.86 1.88
C ARG A 115 2.51 4.85 0.74
N ARG A 116 1.50 5.70 0.89
CA ARG A 116 1.20 6.78 -0.05
C ARG A 116 1.58 8.12 0.57
N PHE A 117 2.38 8.89 -0.16
CA PHE A 117 2.85 10.21 0.25
C PHE A 117 2.31 11.27 -0.69
N ARG A 118 1.53 12.22 -0.16
CA ARG A 118 1.15 13.38 -0.96
C ARG A 118 2.35 14.26 -1.24
N LEU A 119 2.57 14.61 -2.51
CA LEU A 119 3.73 15.42 -2.93
C LEU A 119 3.70 16.81 -2.29
N ASP A 120 2.52 17.40 -2.13
CA ASP A 120 2.35 18.74 -1.51
C ASP A 120 2.72 18.81 -0.02
N ARG A 121 2.97 17.66 0.63
CA ARG A 121 3.39 17.56 2.04
C ARG A 121 4.87 17.25 2.21
N ILE A 122 5.60 17.06 1.12
CA ILE A 122 7.05 16.85 1.16
C ILE A 122 7.71 18.21 1.36
N LYS A 123 8.59 18.30 2.36
CA LYS A 123 9.33 19.51 2.71
C LYS A 123 10.74 19.50 2.16
N TYR A 124 11.33 18.32 2.10
CA TYR A 124 12.67 18.10 1.57
C TYR A 124 12.75 16.73 0.90
N LEU A 125 13.54 16.66 -0.16
CA LEU A 125 13.78 15.47 -0.97
C LEU A 125 15.28 15.32 -1.23
N GLN A 126 15.79 14.10 -1.03
CA GLN A 126 17.14 13.73 -1.43
C GLN A 126 17.14 12.32 -2.01
N VAL A 127 17.57 12.20 -3.27
CA VAL A 127 17.76 10.90 -3.91
C VAL A 127 19.10 10.34 -3.49
N GLU A 128 19.17 9.04 -3.16
CA GLU A 128 20.43 8.40 -2.80
C GLU A 128 21.41 8.53 -3.99
N PRO A 129 22.65 9.04 -3.76
CA PRO A 129 23.66 9.06 -4.80
C PRO A 129 23.92 7.63 -5.28
N ASN A 130 24.26 7.48 -6.56
CA ASN A 130 24.43 6.17 -7.18
C ASN A 130 25.47 5.34 -6.41
N SER A 131 25.01 4.38 -5.61
CA SER A 131 25.85 3.35 -5.01
C SER A 131 26.20 2.32 -6.09
N LEU A 132 26.95 2.74 -7.11
CA LEU A 132 27.64 1.80 -7.98
C LEU A 132 28.73 1.14 -7.12
N ARG A 133 28.44 -0.06 -6.62
CA ARG A 133 29.44 -1.04 -6.18
C ARG A 133 29.35 -2.25 -7.08
#